data_AF-A0A524LJT2-F1
#
_entry.id   AF-A0A524LJT2-F1
#
_cell.length_a   1.000
_cell.length_b   1.000
_cell.length_c   1.000
_cell.angle_alpha   90.00
_cell.angle_beta   90.00
_cell.angle_gamma   90.00
#
_symmetry.space_group_name_H-M   'P 1'
#
loop_
_entity.id
_entity.type
_entity.pdbx_description
1 polymer ?
#
loop_
_entity_poly.entity_id
_entity_poly.type
_entity_poly.pdbx_seq_one_letter_code
_entity_poly.pdbx_strand_id
1 'polypeptide(L)'
;MVLIITISEISSFVFTTVLLFIYAVFDLRARKIPNQAMLFGGIIGLAIVLGFGHIVEYALLHLTAILVALILGYTLFRIGSFGGADAKIIFIIAIISPGIEFASWGNPILEGIVAVGFQLGITLLCGYLLSRLKKDRIEVIPLIPILFAAYLVLQLLALF
;
A
#
# COMPACT_ATOMS: atom_id res chain seq x y z
N MET A 1 -11.94 4.75 -18.33
CA MET A 1 -10.77 5.30 -17.63
C MET A 1 -10.34 6.55 -18.35
N VAL A 2 -10.01 7.60 -17.60
CA VAL A 2 -9.37 8.80 -18.13
C VAL A 2 -7.98 8.84 -17.52
N LEU A 3 -6.96 8.97 -18.36
CA LEU A 3 -5.58 9.15 -17.90
C LEU A 3 -5.50 10.55 -17.28
N ILE A 4 -5.17 10.61 -16.00
CA ILE A 4 -4.96 11.84 -15.25
C ILE A 4 -3.50 11.81 -14.81
N ILE A 5 -2.75 12.85 -15.17
CA ILE A 5 -1.35 13.00 -14.79
C ILE A 5 -1.19 14.41 -14.25
N THR A 6 -1.31 14.51 -12.93
CA THR A 6 -1.10 15.74 -12.16
C THR A 6 0.17 15.62 -11.34
N ILE A 7 0.69 16.78 -10.89
CA ILE A 7 1.86 16.82 -10.02
C ILE A 7 1.54 16.14 -8.68
N SER A 8 0.30 16.23 -8.19
CA SER A 8 -0.16 15.59 -6.96
C SER A 8 -0.10 14.06 -7.05
N GLU A 9 -0.59 13.46 -8.14
CA GLU A 9 -0.52 12.02 -8.40
C GLU A 9 0.93 11.53 -8.56
N ILE A 10 1.74 12.22 -9.38
CA ILE A 10 3.15 11.85 -9.59
C ILE A 10 3.91 11.89 -8.25
N SER A 11 3.72 12.93 -7.45
CA SER A 11 4.41 13.05 -6.16
C SER A 11 4.00 11.96 -5.18
N SER A 12 2.71 11.62 -5.11
CA SER A 12 2.16 10.54 -4.28
C SER A 12 2.70 9.18 -4.72
N PHE A 13 2.72 8.92 -6.03
CA PHE A 13 3.26 7.70 -6.62
C PHE A 13 4.76 7.53 -6.35
N VAL A 14 5.56 8.55 -6.66
CA VAL A 14 7.02 8.50 -6.51
C VAL A 14 7.38 8.32 -5.04
N PHE A 15 6.73 9.08 -4.14
CA PHE A 15 7.00 8.96 -2.71
C PHE A 15 6.64 7.58 -2.19
N THR A 16 5.45 7.06 -2.53
CA THR A 16 5.00 5.73 -2.10
C THR A 16 5.93 4.62 -2.62
N THR A 17 6.38 4.75 -3.87
CA THR A 17 7.35 3.83 -4.50
C THR A 17 8.67 3.81 -3.74
N VAL A 18 9.24 4.98 -3.45
CA VAL A 18 10.50 5.09 -2.71
C VAL A 18 10.33 4.56 -1.29
N LEU A 19 9.22 4.88 -0.63
CA LEU A 19 8.93 4.45 0.72
C LEU A 19 8.82 2.92 0.81
N LEU A 20 8.04 2.31 -0.09
CA LEU A 20 7.87 0.86 -0.15
C LEU A 20 9.17 0.14 -0.53
N PHE A 21 9.98 0.72 -1.41
CA PHE A 21 11.30 0.19 -1.70
C PHE A 21 12.19 0.15 -0.46
N ILE A 22 12.26 1.24 0.31
CA ILE A 22 13.02 1.31 1.56
C ILE A 22 12.51 0.25 2.56
N TYR A 23 11.20 0.14 2.72
CA TYR A 23 10.59 -0.85 3.62
C TYR A 23 10.80 -2.29 3.16
N ALA A 24 10.74 -2.56 1.86
CA ALA A 24 11.07 -3.86 1.30
C ALA A 24 12.54 -4.23 1.58
N VAL A 25 13.47 -3.28 1.47
CA VAL A 25 14.88 -3.50 1.82
C VAL A 25 15.04 -3.82 3.31
N PHE A 26 14.37 -3.09 4.20
CA PHE A 26 14.40 -3.39 5.64
C PHE A 26 13.81 -4.78 5.95
N ASP A 27 12.69 -5.13 5.34
CA ASP A 27 12.03 -6.42 5.54
C ASP A 27 12.87 -7.59 5.02
N LEU A 28 13.55 -7.42 3.88
CA LEU A 28 14.47 -8.42 3.34
C LEU A 28 15.72 -8.61 4.21
N ARG A 29 16.31 -7.52 4.71
CA ARG A 29 17.59 -7.57 5.45
C ARG A 29 17.43 -7.93 6.91
N ALA A 30 16.45 -7.32 7.59
CA ALA A 30 16.31 -7.36 9.03
C ALA A 30 15.04 -8.07 9.51
N ARG A 31 14.14 -8.46 8.59
CA ARG A 31 12.80 -9.05 8.90
C ARG A 31 11.96 -8.18 9.82
N LYS A 32 12.30 -6.90 9.93
CA LYS A 32 11.74 -5.93 10.85
C LYS A 32 11.82 -4.56 10.23
N ILE A 33 10.75 -3.80 10.37
CA ILE A 33 10.69 -2.39 9.99
C ILE A 33 10.57 -1.57 11.27
N PRO A 34 11.53 -0.68 11.56
CA PRO A 34 11.47 0.15 12.75
C PRO A 34 10.23 1.04 12.75
N ASN A 35 9.47 1.07 13.84
CA ASN A 35 8.29 1.94 13.98
C ASN A 35 8.62 3.42 13.71
N GLN A 36 9.83 3.86 14.05
CA GLN A 36 10.30 5.22 13.77
C GLN A 36 10.35 5.49 12.27
N ALA A 37 10.91 4.58 11.47
CA ALA A 37 10.95 4.72 10.01
C ALA A 37 9.54 4.75 9.41
N MET A 38 8.60 4.00 9.98
CA MET A 38 7.18 4.01 9.60
C MET A 38 6.51 5.33 9.91
N LEU A 39 6.72 5.85 11.12
CA LEU A 39 6.16 7.10 11.56
C LEU A 39 6.70 8.28 10.75
N PHE A 40 8.02 8.36 10.56
CA PHE A 40 8.65 9.40 9.74
C PHE A 40 8.17 9.34 8.29
N GLY A 41 8.13 8.14 7.70
CA GLY A 41 7.61 7.93 6.35
C GLY A 41 6.16 8.37 6.19
N GLY A 42 5.30 8.00 7.13
CA GLY A 42 3.89 8.40 7.16
C GLY A 42 3.71 9.91 7.30
N ILE A 43 4.48 10.56 8.20
CA ILE A 43 4.41 12.02 8.38
C ILE A 43 4.86 12.77 7.13
N ILE A 44 5.99 12.36 6.53
CA ILE A 44 6.49 13.01 5.31
C ILE A 44 5.51 12.79 4.16
N GLY A 45 4.99 11.57 4.01
CA GLY A 45 3.99 11.26 3.00
C GLY A 45 2.72 12.10 3.15
N LEU A 46 2.19 12.17 4.38
CA LEU A 46 1.05 13.02 4.71
C LEU A 46 1.31 14.50 4.37
N ALA A 47 2.50 15.01 4.69
CA ALA A 47 2.88 16.38 4.37
C ALA A 47 2.94 16.63 2.84
N ILE A 48 3.42 15.67 2.06
CA ILE A 48 3.44 15.74 0.59
C ILE A 48 2.02 15.80 0.05
N VAL A 49 1.15 14.86 0.42
CA VAL A 49 -0.21 14.80 -0.14
C VAL A 49 -1.10 15.97 0.31
N LEU A 50 -0.84 16.55 1.48
CA LEU A 50 -1.46 17.80 1.91
C LEU A 50 -0.89 19.00 1.13
N GLY A 51 0.43 19.07 0.98
CA GLY A 51 1.11 20.18 0.30
C GLY A 51 0.75 20.30 -1.18
N PHE A 52 0.55 19.18 -1.86
CA PHE A 52 0.11 19.13 -3.26
C PHE A 52 -1.42 19.08 -3.42
N GLY A 53 -2.19 19.15 -2.33
CA GLY A 53 -3.66 19.15 -2.37
C GLY A 53 -4.32 17.82 -2.72
N HIS A 54 -3.55 16.74 -2.86
CA HIS A 54 -4.03 15.41 -3.26
C HIS A 54 -5.13 14.87 -2.33
N ILE A 55 -4.98 15.06 -1.01
CA ILE A 55 -6.00 14.64 -0.03
C ILE A 55 -7.30 15.44 -0.21
N VAL A 56 -7.22 16.72 -0.57
CA VAL A 56 -8.41 17.57 -0.69
C VAL A 56 -9.16 17.26 -1.98
N GLU A 57 -8.42 17.10 -3.09
CA GLU A 57 -8.95 16.76 -4.41
C GLU A 57 -9.62 15.38 -4.42
N TYR A 58 -8.99 14.39 -3.78
CA TYR A 58 -9.44 13.00 -3.77
C TYR A 58 -9.93 12.54 -2.38
N ALA A 59 -10.51 13.44 -1.58
CA ALA A 59 -10.84 13.19 -0.18
C ALA A 59 -11.69 11.93 0.05
N LEU A 60 -12.65 11.67 -0.83
CA LEU A 60 -13.54 10.50 -0.72
C LEU A 60 -12.79 9.20 -1.02
N LEU A 61 -11.87 9.21 -1.99
CA LEU A 61 -11.01 8.08 -2.32
C LEU A 61 -10.06 7.76 -1.13
N HIS A 62 -9.41 8.79 -0.57
CA HIS A 62 -8.59 8.65 0.65
C HIS A 62 -9.38 8.07 1.81
N LEU A 63 -10.55 8.64 2.12
CA LEU A 63 -11.37 8.16 3.23
C LEU A 63 -11.77 6.69 3.08
N THR A 64 -12.21 6.30 1.87
CA THR A 64 -12.63 4.92 1.60
C THR A 64 -11.45 3.96 1.67
N ALA A 65 -10.31 4.29 1.07
CA ALA A 65 -9.10 3.48 1.13
C ALA A 65 -8.62 3.31 2.59
N ILE A 66 -8.61 4.39 3.39
CA ILE A 66 -8.22 4.36 4.81
C ILE A 66 -9.15 3.44 5.61
N LEU A 67 -10.47 3.55 5.43
CA LEU A 67 -11.43 2.70 6.15
C LEU A 67 -11.28 1.22 5.76
N VAL A 68 -11.13 0.93 4.47
CA VAL A 68 -10.94 -0.43 3.98
C VAL A 68 -9.61 -1.01 4.47
N ALA A 69 -8.52 -0.24 4.39
CA ALA A 69 -7.20 -0.60 4.89
C ALA A 69 -7.22 -0.86 6.41
N LEU A 70 -7.92 -0.02 7.17
CA LEU A 70 -8.05 -0.19 8.62
C LEU A 70 -8.82 -1.46 8.95
N ILE A 71 -9.99 -1.67 8.36
CA ILE A 71 -10.84 -2.84 8.63
C ILE A 71 -10.10 -4.12 8.23
N LEU A 72 -9.68 -4.22 6.97
CA LEU A 72 -9.04 -5.44 6.45
C LEU A 72 -7.67 -5.67 7.09
N GLY A 73 -6.83 -4.63 7.18
CA GLY A 73 -5.50 -4.72 7.79
C GLY A 73 -5.57 -5.13 9.25
N TYR A 74 -6.51 -4.56 10.02
CA TYR A 74 -6.72 -4.96 11.42
C TYR A 74 -7.25 -6.39 11.54
N THR A 75 -8.23 -6.79 10.72
CA THR A 75 -8.74 -8.16 10.72
C THR A 75 -7.63 -9.17 10.40
N LEU A 76 -6.84 -8.92 9.34
CA LEU A 76 -5.72 -9.77 8.93
C LEU A 76 -4.62 -9.86 10.00
N PHE A 77 -4.36 -8.75 10.70
CA PHE A 77 -3.47 -8.74 11.86
C PHE A 77 -4.02 -9.59 13.01
N ARG A 78 -5.31 -9.45 13.34
CA ARG A 78 -5.95 -10.20 14.44
C ARG A 78 -6.02 -11.70 14.21
N ILE A 79 -6.18 -12.15 12.96
CA ILE A 79 -6.15 -13.58 12.61
C ILE A 79 -4.72 -14.12 12.42
N GLY A 80 -3.69 -13.27 12.56
CA GLY A 80 -2.29 -13.66 12.45
C GLY A 80 -1.78 -13.89 11.02
N SER A 81 -2.56 -13.50 10.00
CA SER A 81 -2.11 -13.57 8.60
C SER A 81 -1.11 -12.46 8.26
N PHE A 82 -1.17 -11.33 8.97
CA PHE A 82 -0.24 -10.21 8.84
C PHE A 82 0.50 -9.92 10.15
N GLY A 83 1.73 -9.44 10.01
CA GLY A 83 2.46 -8.80 11.09
C GLY A 83 1.95 -7.39 11.37
N GLY A 84 2.35 -6.84 12.52
CA GLY A 84 1.99 -5.46 12.89
C GLY A 84 2.60 -4.40 11.96
N ALA A 85 3.70 -4.70 11.27
CA ALA A 85 4.30 -3.82 10.28
C ALA A 85 3.46 -3.76 9.00
N ASP A 86 3.01 -4.92 8.50
CA ASP A 86 2.23 -5.03 7.26
C ASP A 86 0.94 -4.20 7.35
N ALA A 87 0.17 -4.38 8.43
CA ALA A 87 -1.08 -3.65 8.65
C ALA A 87 -0.87 -2.12 8.69
N LYS A 88 0.20 -1.65 9.34
CA LYS A 88 0.53 -0.23 9.41
C LYS A 88 1.01 0.32 8.06
N ILE A 89 1.77 -0.45 7.27
CA ILE A 89 2.22 -0.01 5.93
C ILE A 89 1.03 0.15 5.00
N ILE A 90 0.09 -0.78 4.99
CA ILE A 90 -1.12 -0.67 4.19
C ILE A 90 -1.94 0.57 4.57
N PHE A 91 -2.02 0.88 5.86
CA PHE A 91 -2.64 2.11 6.33
C PHE A 91 -1.89 3.36 5.86
N ILE A 92 -0.56 3.35 5.89
CA ILE A 92 0.28 4.45 5.37
C ILE A 92 0.08 4.64 3.86
N ILE A 93 0.05 3.55 3.08
CA ILE A 93 -0.22 3.60 1.64
C ILE A 93 -1.61 4.21 1.41
N ALA A 94 -2.63 3.77 2.13
CA ALA A 94 -3.99 4.29 1.98
C ALA A 94 -4.13 5.80 2.27
N ILE A 95 -3.20 6.39 3.03
CA ILE A 95 -3.16 7.84 3.28
C ILE A 95 -2.42 8.58 2.17
N ILE A 96 -1.39 7.99 1.59
CA ILE A 96 -0.51 8.67 0.65
C ILE A 96 -0.98 8.45 -0.79
N SER A 97 -1.24 7.19 -1.14
CA SER A 97 -1.59 6.73 -2.47
C SER A 97 -2.79 5.76 -2.36
N PRO A 98 -4.01 6.30 -2.18
CA PRO A 98 -5.21 5.55 -1.78
C PRO A 98 -5.79 4.68 -2.88
N GLY A 99 -5.38 4.89 -4.13
CA GLY A 99 -6.05 4.35 -5.30
C GLY A 99 -5.13 4.18 -6.48
N ILE A 100 -5.70 4.44 -7.65
CA ILE A 100 -5.00 4.35 -8.92
C ILE A 100 -4.51 5.76 -9.26
N GLU A 101 -3.20 5.99 -9.24
CA GLU A 101 -2.65 7.35 -9.37
C GLU A 101 -2.71 7.87 -10.80
N PHE A 102 -2.68 6.99 -11.80
CA PHE A 102 -2.61 7.40 -13.21
C PHE A 102 -3.93 7.28 -13.98
N ALA A 103 -5.01 6.86 -13.33
CA ALA A 103 -6.30 6.70 -13.97
C ALA A 103 -7.46 6.79 -12.99
N SER A 104 -8.50 7.52 -13.37
CA SER A 104 -9.74 7.56 -12.61
C SER A 104 -10.79 6.59 -13.18
N TRP A 105 -11.47 5.88 -12.28
CA TRP A 105 -12.60 5.01 -12.61
C TRP A 105 -13.97 5.71 -12.47
N GLY A 106 -13.97 7.01 -12.14
CA GLY A 106 -15.18 7.83 -11.96
C GLY A 106 -15.95 7.54 -10.67
N ASN A 107 -15.80 6.35 -10.07
CA ASN A 107 -16.34 6.03 -8.76
C ASN A 107 -15.21 5.87 -7.71
N PRO A 108 -14.93 6.92 -6.91
CA PRO A 108 -13.82 6.90 -5.95
C PRO A 108 -13.99 5.86 -4.84
N ILE A 109 -15.23 5.45 -4.50
CA ILE A 109 -15.48 4.42 -3.48
C ILE A 109 -15.02 3.06 -3.99
N LEU A 110 -15.47 2.69 -5.20
CA LEU A 110 -15.13 1.41 -5.79
C LEU A 110 -13.62 1.33 -6.05
N GLU A 111 -13.03 2.42 -6.51
CA GLU A 111 -11.59 2.52 -6.76
C GLU A 111 -10.77 2.26 -5.50
N GLY A 112 -11.09 2.92 -4.37
CA GLY A 112 -10.39 2.70 -3.10
C GLY A 112 -10.53 1.27 -2.57
N ILE A 113 -11.73 0.68 -2.67
CA ILE A 113 -11.98 -0.72 -2.28
C ILE A 113 -11.14 -1.68 -3.13
N VAL A 114 -11.15 -1.48 -4.45
CA VAL A 114 -10.44 -2.34 -5.39
C VAL A 114 -8.93 -2.18 -5.25
N ALA A 115 -8.42 -0.96 -5.10
CA ALA A 115 -6.99 -0.72 -4.96
C ALA A 115 -6.42 -1.41 -3.71
N VAL A 116 -7.03 -1.17 -2.54
CA VAL A 116 -6.60 -1.80 -1.29
C VAL A 116 -6.83 -3.31 -1.33
N GLY A 117 -8.00 -3.75 -1.80
CA GLY A 117 -8.34 -5.17 -1.91
C GLY A 117 -7.42 -5.95 -2.85
N PHE A 118 -7.04 -5.35 -3.98
CA PHE A 118 -6.11 -5.93 -4.95
C PHE A 118 -4.70 -6.07 -4.38
N GLN A 119 -4.18 -5.01 -3.75
CA GLN A 119 -2.87 -5.05 -3.09
C GLN A 119 -2.83 -6.15 -2.03
N LEU A 120 -3.82 -6.16 -1.13
CA LEU A 120 -3.96 -7.20 -0.10
C LEU A 120 -4.10 -8.60 -0.70
N GLY A 121 -4.93 -8.75 -1.72
CA GLY A 121 -5.20 -10.02 -2.40
C GLY A 121 -3.93 -10.63 -2.98
N ILE A 122 -3.13 -9.85 -3.71
CA ILE A 122 -1.83 -10.29 -4.24
C ILE A 122 -0.87 -10.62 -3.11
N THR A 123 -0.74 -9.75 -2.10
CA THR A 123 0.17 -9.98 -0.97
C THR A 123 -0.15 -11.29 -0.25
N LEU A 124 -1.43 -11.56 0.03
CA LEU A 124 -1.87 -12.77 0.69
C LEU A 124 -1.73 -14.01 -0.21
N LEU A 125 -2.09 -13.92 -1.49
CA LEU A 125 -1.98 -15.04 -2.43
C LEU A 125 -0.51 -15.47 -2.59
N CYS A 126 0.39 -14.52 -2.88
CA CYS A 126 1.81 -14.79 -3.03
C CYS A 126 2.43 -15.25 -1.70
N GLY A 127 2.07 -14.62 -0.57
CA GLY A 127 2.50 -15.06 0.75
C GLY A 127 2.09 -16.50 1.04
N TYR A 128 0.85 -16.87 0.70
CA TYR A 128 0.35 -18.24 0.84
C TYR A 128 1.10 -19.23 -0.08
N LEU A 129 1.27 -18.90 -1.36
CA LEU A 129 2.01 -19.77 -2.30
C LEU A 129 3.45 -19.98 -1.85
N LEU A 130 4.15 -18.92 -1.42
CA LEU A 130 5.51 -19.02 -0.89
C LEU A 130 5.55 -19.86 0.40
N SER A 131 4.53 -19.77 1.25
CA SER A 131 4.43 -20.59 2.46
C SER A 131 4.29 -22.08 2.16
N ARG A 132 3.64 -22.43 1.05
CA ARG A 132 3.51 -23.82 0.58
C ARG A 132 4.81 -24.37 0.00
N LEU A 133 5.65 -23.52 -0.57
CA LEU A 133 6.92 -23.92 -1.17
C LEU A 133 8.05 -24.06 -0.13
N LYS A 134 7.94 -23.41 1.03
CA LYS A 134 8.94 -23.53 2.10
C LYS A 134 8.83 -24.87 2.83
N LYS A 135 9.96 -25.58 2.93
CA LYS A 135 10.09 -26.81 3.73
C LYS A 135 10.14 -26.53 5.23
N ASP A 136 10.76 -25.41 5.64
CA ASP A 136 10.84 -24.97 7.03
C ASP A 136 9.77 -23.93 7.36
N ARG A 137 8.86 -24.29 8.28
CA ARG A 137 7.74 -23.44 8.73
C ARG A 137 8.14 -22.29 9.65
N ILE A 138 9.42 -22.18 10.02
CA ILE A 138 9.90 -21.24 11.05
C ILE A 138 10.23 -19.87 10.44
N GLU A 139 10.58 -19.80 9.16
CA GLU A 139 10.97 -18.55 8.53
C GLU A 139 9.77 -17.71 8.06
N VAL A 140 9.57 -16.57 8.72
CA VAL A 140 8.61 -15.53 8.30
C VAL A 140 8.87 -15.08 6.86
N ILE A 141 7.81 -15.00 6.07
CA ILE A 141 7.87 -14.55 4.68
C ILE A 141 7.85 -13.02 4.66
N PRO A 142 8.79 -12.36 3.94
CA PRO A 142 8.76 -10.92 3.78
C PRO A 142 7.60 -10.51 2.86
N LEU A 143 6.52 -9.99 3.44
CA LEU A 143 5.32 -9.61 2.69
C LEU A 143 5.46 -8.22 2.05
N ILE A 144 6.33 -7.36 2.57
CA ILE A 144 6.45 -5.98 2.09
C ILE A 144 7.01 -5.88 0.65
N PRO A 145 8.02 -6.68 0.24
CA PRO A 145 8.42 -6.73 -1.17
C PRO A 145 7.28 -7.16 -2.11
N ILE A 146 6.40 -8.05 -1.64
CA ILE A 146 5.24 -8.50 -2.42
C ILE A 146 4.20 -7.38 -2.52
N LEU A 147 3.93 -6.70 -1.40
CA LEU A 147 3.05 -5.52 -1.37
C LEU A 147 3.57 -4.41 -2.30
N PHE A 148 4.89 -4.18 -2.32
CA PHE A 148 5.52 -3.24 -3.23
C PHE A 148 5.31 -3.63 -4.69
N ALA A 149 5.54 -4.90 -5.04
CA ALA A 149 5.28 -5.39 -6.38
C ALA A 149 3.78 -5.27 -6.75
N ALA A 150 2.87 -5.60 -5.84
CA ALA A 150 1.43 -5.48 -6.03
C ALA A 150 1.02 -4.02 -6.31
N TYR A 151 1.60 -3.08 -5.57
CA TYR A 151 1.42 -1.65 -5.81
C TYR A 151 1.86 -1.25 -7.23
N LEU A 152 3.08 -1.61 -7.64
CA LEU A 152 3.57 -1.30 -8.98
C LEU A 152 2.73 -1.94 -10.09
N VAL A 153 2.31 -3.19 -9.91
CA VAL A 153 1.44 -3.89 -10.86
C VAL A 153 0.09 -3.17 -10.99
N LEU A 154 -0.51 -2.74 -9.88
CA LEU A 154 -1.75 -1.96 -9.91
C LEU A 154 -1.57 -0.67 -10.72
N GLN A 155 -0.49 0.07 -10.46
CA GLN A 155 -0.21 1.33 -11.17
C GLN A 155 0.15 1.12 -12.65
N LEU A 156 0.76 -0.01 -13.01
CA LEU A 156 1.00 -0.36 -14.41
C LEU A 156 -0.29 -0.76 -15.13
N LEU A 157 -1.15 -1.55 -14.48
CA LEU A 157 -2.46 -1.92 -15.03
C LEU A 157 -3.35 -0.69 -15.25
N ALA A 158 -3.18 0.34 -14.44
CA ALA A 158 -3.88 1.61 -14.60
C ALA A 158 -3.58 2.35 -15.91
N LEU A 159 -2.43 2.08 -16.53
CA LEU A 159 -2.00 2.75 -17.76
C LEU A 159 -2.63 2.14 -19.03
N PHE A 160 -3.32 1.00 -18.92
CA PHE A 160 -3.93 0.25 -20.03
C PHE A 160 -5.45 0.16 -19.88
#